data_AF-A0A1T4R2W4-F1
#
_entry.id   AF-A0A1T4R2W4-F1
#
_cell.length_a   1.000
_cell.length_b   1.000
_cell.length_c   1.000
_cell.angle_alpha   90.00
_cell.angle_beta   90.00
_cell.angle_gamma   90.00
#
_symmetry.space_group_name_H-M   'P 1'
#
loop_
_entity.id
_entity.type
_entity.pdbx_description
1 polymer ?
#
loop_
_entity_poly.entity_id
_entity_poly.type
_entity_poly.pdbx_seq_one_letter_code
_entity_poly.pdbx_strand_id
1 'polypeptide(L)'
;MTEFEERRSHISRKMAKVLDYLAGPEPGDKDRTPATGMAMEGAVEIYRLSLETPIDPAEMAAFKARFTELMQTKENRIGLALFLSSCEQEADRGRLDGYADACWSRSVLQIINDEFTPLEPLLYEPDREAIQDIDETLHDVADDAPPVREHEIPSWIPASHWWWRAPKQQDMSEEERRQRLEYDWYDWHD
;
A
#
# COMPACT_ATOMS: atom_id res chain seq x y z
N MET A 1 -23.33 12.23 21.39
CA MET A 1 -22.53 11.21 20.70
C MET A 1 -21.18 11.19 21.37
N THR A 2 -20.70 10.03 21.80
CA THR A 2 -19.40 9.90 22.46
C THR A 2 -18.26 9.90 21.43
N GLU A 3 -17.04 10.25 21.82
CA GLU A 3 -15.86 10.20 20.95
C GLU A 3 -15.68 8.79 20.32
N PHE A 4 -16.03 7.74 21.06
CA PHE A 4 -16.01 6.37 20.59
C PHE A 4 -17.05 6.11 19.48
N GLU A 5 -18.27 6.62 19.64
CA GLU A 5 -19.33 6.53 18.62
C GLU A 5 -18.96 7.31 17.34
N GLU A 6 -18.30 8.46 17.48
CA GLU A 6 -17.80 9.26 16.37
C GLU A 6 -16.71 8.52 15.58
N ARG A 7 -15.76 7.90 16.28
CA ARG A 7 -14.71 7.06 15.66
C ARG A 7 -15.31 5.87 14.91
N ARG A 8 -16.28 5.17 15.51
CA ARG A 8 -16.99 4.06 14.82
C ARG A 8 -17.72 4.54 13.57
N SER A 9 -18.49 5.62 13.66
CA SER A 9 -19.18 6.22 12.52
C SER A 9 -18.21 6.67 11.42
N HIS A 10 -17.03 7.16 11.79
CA HIS A 10 -15.97 7.49 10.84
C HIS A 10 -15.43 6.25 10.10
N ILE A 11 -15.17 5.16 10.81
CA ILE A 11 -14.70 3.89 10.23
C ILE A 11 -15.74 3.32 9.27
N SER A 12 -17.02 3.23 9.65
CA SER A 12 -18.06 2.69 8.77
C SER A 12 -18.21 3.53 7.49
N ARG A 13 -18.05 4.86 7.56
CA ARG A 13 -18.01 5.73 6.37
C ARG A 13 -16.79 5.46 5.47
N LYS A 14 -15.63 5.19 6.06
CA LYS A 14 -14.43 4.79 5.30
C LYS A 14 -14.63 3.45 4.61
N MET A 15 -15.20 2.45 5.29
CA MET A 15 -15.55 1.16 4.70
C MET A 15 -16.45 1.33 3.48
N ALA A 16 -17.54 2.10 3.60
CA ALA A 16 -18.42 2.38 2.46
C ALA A 16 -17.65 3.02 1.29
N LYS A 17 -16.82 4.03 1.57
CA LYS A 17 -16.02 4.71 0.55
C LYS A 17 -15.02 3.79 -0.16
N VAL A 18 -14.41 2.86 0.57
CA VAL A 18 -13.51 1.85 -0.03
C VAL A 18 -14.25 0.94 -0.99
N LEU A 19 -15.45 0.48 -0.62
CA LEU A 19 -16.27 -0.32 -1.52
C LEU A 19 -16.72 0.49 -2.75
N ASP A 20 -17.02 1.78 -2.58
CA ASP A 20 -17.36 2.68 -3.70
C ASP A 20 -16.20 2.86 -4.69
N TYR A 21 -14.94 2.85 -4.22
CA TYR A 21 -13.78 2.88 -5.11
C TYR A 21 -13.69 1.65 -6.00
N LEU A 22 -14.04 0.47 -5.47
CA LEU A 22 -14.00 -0.80 -6.21
C LEU A 22 -15.24 -1.05 -7.06
N ALA A 23 -16.41 -0.56 -6.65
CA ALA A 23 -17.66 -0.75 -7.37
C ALA A 23 -17.67 -0.04 -8.74
N GLY A 24 -16.82 0.98 -8.91
CA GLY A 24 -16.79 1.79 -10.13
C GLY A 24 -18.02 2.68 -10.26
N PRO A 25 -18.22 3.35 -11.42
CA PRO A 25 -19.36 4.22 -11.66
C PRO A 25 -20.70 3.48 -11.66
N GLU A 26 -21.75 4.21 -11.30
CA GLU A 26 -23.10 3.81 -11.64
C GLU A 26 -23.29 3.74 -13.18
N PRO A 27 -24.19 2.88 -13.69
CA PRO A 27 -24.48 2.80 -15.11
C PRO A 27 -24.87 4.17 -15.70
N GLY A 28 -23.95 4.81 -16.44
CA GLY A 28 -24.17 6.12 -17.08
C GLY A 28 -23.02 7.12 -16.89
N ASP A 29 -22.18 6.93 -15.87
CA ASP A 29 -20.99 7.75 -15.62
C ASP A 29 -19.76 7.06 -16.24
N LYS A 30 -19.47 7.36 -17.50
CA LYS A 30 -18.40 6.70 -18.27
C LYS A 30 -16.99 7.19 -17.91
N ASP A 31 -16.89 8.26 -17.11
CA ASP A 31 -15.63 8.95 -16.85
C ASP A 31 -14.96 8.50 -15.54
N ARG A 32 -15.70 7.81 -14.66
CA ARG A 32 -15.15 7.27 -13.42
C ARG A 32 -14.63 5.86 -13.67
N THR A 33 -13.36 5.60 -13.41
CA THR A 33 -12.78 4.26 -13.40
C THR A 33 -12.69 3.74 -11.96
N PRO A 34 -12.79 2.41 -11.72
CA PRO A 34 -12.46 1.85 -10.43
C PRO A 34 -11.06 2.29 -9.99
N ALA A 35 -10.93 2.66 -8.72
CA ALA A 35 -9.70 3.20 -8.15
C ALA A 35 -9.09 2.19 -7.17
N THR A 36 -8.66 1.04 -7.70
CA THR A 36 -8.22 -0.11 -6.90
C THR A 36 -7.09 0.24 -5.92
N GLY A 37 -6.10 1.03 -6.34
CA GLY A 37 -5.04 1.52 -5.44
C GLY A 37 -5.60 2.28 -4.24
N MET A 38 -6.50 3.24 -4.48
CA MET A 38 -7.16 4.02 -3.42
C MET A 38 -8.02 3.14 -2.49
N ALA A 39 -8.63 2.09 -3.04
CA ALA A 39 -9.37 1.13 -2.25
C ALA A 39 -8.45 0.29 -1.34
N MET A 40 -7.31 -0.17 -1.84
CA MET A 40 -6.33 -0.94 -1.07
C MET A 40 -5.71 -0.09 0.04
N GLU A 41 -5.27 1.12 -0.27
CA GLU A 41 -4.78 2.06 0.76
C GLU A 41 -5.86 2.39 1.80
N GLY A 42 -7.10 2.60 1.36
CA GLY A 42 -8.23 2.82 2.26
C GLY A 42 -8.52 1.61 3.15
N ALA A 43 -8.35 0.38 2.66
CA ALA A 43 -8.47 -0.83 3.45
C ALA A 43 -7.34 -0.97 4.49
N VAL A 44 -6.10 -0.60 4.14
CA VAL A 44 -4.98 -0.53 5.09
C VAL A 44 -5.25 0.49 6.20
N GLU A 45 -5.82 1.64 5.86
CA GLU A 45 -6.24 2.63 6.84
C GLU A 45 -7.35 2.12 7.76
N ILE A 46 -8.29 1.31 7.23
CA ILE A 46 -9.30 0.62 8.05
C ILE A 46 -8.64 -0.39 8.99
N TYR A 47 -7.66 -1.16 8.51
CA TYR A 47 -6.87 -2.07 9.34
C TYR A 47 -6.20 -1.30 10.48
N ARG A 48 -5.47 -0.23 10.18
CA ARG A 48 -4.82 0.64 11.18
C ARG A 48 -5.82 1.14 12.23
N LEU A 49 -6.95 1.69 11.80
CA LEU A 49 -7.99 2.19 12.70
C LEU A 49 -8.58 1.08 13.58
N SER A 50 -8.69 -0.14 13.05
CA SER A 50 -9.22 -1.29 13.78
C SER A 50 -8.34 -1.74 14.95
N LEU A 51 -7.04 -1.45 14.91
CA LEU A 51 -6.10 -1.74 15.99
C LEU A 51 -6.38 -0.90 17.25
N GLU A 52 -6.88 0.32 17.07
CA GLU A 52 -7.20 1.24 18.16
C GLU A 52 -8.68 1.19 18.55
N THR A 53 -9.57 1.06 17.56
CA THR A 53 -11.02 1.05 17.74
C THR A 53 -11.57 -0.25 17.15
N PRO A 54 -11.74 -1.29 17.98
CA PRO A 54 -12.23 -2.58 17.51
C PRO A 54 -13.56 -2.44 16.78
N ILE A 55 -13.61 -3.01 15.59
CA ILE A 55 -14.80 -3.06 14.74
C ILE A 55 -15.56 -4.33 15.08
N ASP A 56 -16.89 -4.27 14.97
CA ASP A 56 -17.70 -5.47 15.17
C ASP A 56 -17.25 -6.59 14.20
N PRO A 57 -16.99 -7.82 14.70
CA PRO A 57 -16.47 -8.89 13.85
C PRO A 57 -17.37 -9.23 12.66
N ALA A 58 -18.70 -9.13 12.80
CA ALA A 58 -19.62 -9.39 11.69
C ALA A 58 -19.60 -8.23 10.67
N GLU A 59 -19.49 -6.98 11.13
CA GLU A 59 -19.29 -5.81 10.26
C GLU A 59 -18.00 -5.94 9.44
N MET A 60 -16.87 -6.26 10.09
CA MET A 60 -15.59 -6.47 9.42
C MET A 60 -15.63 -7.64 8.44
N ALA A 61 -16.23 -8.77 8.83
CA ALA A 61 -16.35 -9.93 7.95
C ALA A 61 -17.19 -9.62 6.70
N ALA A 62 -18.31 -8.89 6.86
CA ALA A 62 -19.13 -8.46 5.74
C ALA A 62 -18.37 -7.51 4.79
N PHE A 63 -17.61 -6.57 5.34
CA PHE A 63 -16.74 -5.69 4.57
C PHE A 63 -15.69 -6.48 3.78
N LYS A 64 -14.93 -7.37 4.43
CA LYS A 64 -13.88 -8.20 3.79
C LYS A 64 -14.46 -9.09 2.69
N ALA A 65 -15.64 -9.69 2.91
CA ALA A 65 -16.32 -10.49 1.89
C ALA A 65 -16.69 -9.66 0.66
N ARG A 66 -17.26 -8.46 0.86
CA ARG A 66 -17.64 -7.58 -0.25
C ARG A 66 -16.43 -7.00 -0.98
N PHE A 67 -15.37 -6.64 -0.25
CA PHE A 67 -14.10 -6.21 -0.80
C PHE A 67 -13.51 -7.30 -1.72
N THR A 68 -13.45 -8.54 -1.22
CA THR A 68 -12.96 -9.70 -1.97
C THR A 68 -13.74 -9.93 -3.25
N GLU A 69 -15.08 -9.89 -3.18
CA GLU A 69 -15.95 -10.05 -4.35
C GLU A 69 -15.67 -8.97 -5.41
N LEU A 70 -15.54 -7.71 -4.99
CA LEU A 70 -15.28 -6.61 -5.92
C LEU A 70 -13.86 -6.67 -6.50
N MET A 71 -12.86 -7.11 -5.74
CA MET A 71 -11.48 -7.27 -6.23
C MET A 71 -11.37 -8.32 -7.36
N GLN A 72 -12.30 -9.27 -7.45
CA GLN A 72 -12.32 -10.29 -8.50
C GLN A 72 -12.79 -9.76 -9.86
N THR A 73 -13.35 -8.56 -9.95
CA THR A 73 -13.78 -7.98 -11.22
C THR A 73 -12.58 -7.72 -12.13
N LYS A 74 -12.81 -7.78 -13.45
CA LYS A 74 -11.74 -7.60 -14.44
C LYS A 74 -11.03 -6.25 -14.26
N GLU A 75 -11.80 -5.20 -14.03
CA GLU A 75 -11.30 -3.83 -13.89
C GLU A 75 -10.43 -3.70 -12.64
N ASN A 76 -10.85 -4.28 -11.51
CA ASN A 76 -10.05 -4.23 -10.29
C ASN A 76 -8.81 -5.11 -10.35
N ARG A 77 -8.84 -6.24 -11.07
CA ARG A 77 -7.63 -7.04 -11.34
C ARG A 77 -6.60 -6.29 -12.18
N ILE A 78 -7.05 -5.51 -13.17
CA ILE A 78 -6.17 -4.59 -13.91
C ILE A 78 -5.60 -3.53 -12.97
N GLY A 79 -6.43 -2.95 -12.10
CA GLY A 79 -5.97 -1.97 -11.10
C GLY A 79 -4.93 -2.53 -10.12
N LEU A 80 -5.09 -3.80 -9.70
CA LEU A 80 -4.11 -4.51 -8.89
C LEU A 80 -2.78 -4.71 -9.63
N ALA A 81 -2.82 -5.14 -10.90
CA ALA A 81 -1.62 -5.29 -11.73
C ALA A 81 -0.88 -3.95 -11.92
N LEU A 82 -1.62 -2.86 -12.12
CA LEU A 82 -1.03 -1.51 -12.18
C LEU A 82 -0.38 -1.10 -10.85
N PHE A 83 -1.01 -1.40 -9.72
CA PHE A 83 -0.44 -1.12 -8.39
C PHE A 83 0.84 -1.92 -8.14
N LEU A 84 0.88 -3.20 -8.55
CA LEU A 84 2.10 -4.03 -8.49
C LEU A 84 3.22 -3.41 -9.32
N SER A 85 2.92 -3.04 -10.58
CA SER A 85 3.91 -2.40 -11.44
C SER A 85 4.42 -1.06 -10.89
N SER A 86 3.57 -0.29 -10.20
CA SER A 86 4.03 0.91 -9.48
C SER A 86 4.98 0.56 -8.34
N CYS A 87 4.66 -0.45 -7.54
CA CYS A 87 5.53 -0.92 -6.45
C CYS A 87 6.89 -1.44 -6.97
N GLU A 88 6.90 -2.15 -8.10
CA GLU A 88 8.14 -2.58 -8.78
C GLU A 88 8.99 -1.39 -9.21
N GLN A 89 8.39 -0.39 -9.85
CA GLN A 89 9.10 0.83 -10.28
C GLN A 89 9.68 1.61 -9.09
N GLU A 90 8.94 1.69 -7.99
CA GLU A 90 9.43 2.30 -6.74
C GLU A 90 10.61 1.51 -6.18
N ALA A 91 10.54 0.17 -6.17
CA ALA A 91 11.62 -0.69 -5.70
C ALA A 91 12.88 -0.56 -6.57
N ASP A 92 12.72 -0.51 -7.90
CA ASP A 92 13.82 -0.28 -8.85
C ASP A 92 14.51 1.08 -8.62
N ARG A 93 13.73 2.10 -8.25
CA ARG A 93 14.22 3.43 -7.83
C ARG A 93 14.74 3.45 -6.40
N GLY A 94 14.78 2.31 -5.71
CA GLY A 94 15.10 2.21 -4.28
C GLY A 94 16.48 2.74 -3.88
N ARG A 95 17.46 2.75 -4.80
CA ARG A 95 18.77 3.38 -4.54
C ARG A 95 18.70 4.93 -4.46
N LEU A 96 17.60 5.51 -4.91
CA LEU A 96 17.35 6.96 -4.99
C LEU A 96 16.17 7.33 -4.07
N ASP A 97 15.08 7.85 -4.64
CA ASP A 97 13.89 8.33 -3.94
C ASP A 97 12.81 7.26 -3.72
N GLY A 98 12.89 6.13 -4.42
CA GLY A 98 11.80 5.14 -4.45
C GLY A 98 11.68 4.25 -3.21
N TYR A 99 12.68 4.18 -2.32
CA TYR A 99 12.71 3.14 -1.28
C TYR A 99 11.56 3.26 -0.27
N ALA A 100 11.26 4.49 0.18
CA ALA A 100 10.20 4.72 1.16
C ALA A 100 8.81 4.43 0.59
N ASP A 101 8.59 4.82 -0.67
CA ASP A 101 7.33 4.57 -1.38
C ASP A 101 7.16 3.06 -1.64
N ALA A 102 8.22 2.37 -2.08
CA ALA A 102 8.21 0.92 -2.23
C ALA A 102 7.91 0.20 -0.91
N CYS A 103 8.48 0.67 0.21
CA CYS A 103 8.18 0.14 1.54
C CYS A 103 6.69 0.29 1.90
N TRP A 104 6.08 1.41 1.54
CA TRP A 104 4.66 1.65 1.72
C TRP A 104 3.81 0.74 0.84
N SER A 105 4.02 0.76 -0.48
CA SER A 105 3.29 -0.04 -1.46
C SER A 105 3.39 -1.54 -1.15
N ARG A 106 4.59 -2.03 -0.79
CA ARG A 106 4.80 -3.42 -0.38
C ARG A 106 4.05 -3.79 0.91
N SER A 107 3.92 -2.84 1.84
CA SER A 107 3.10 -3.02 3.05
C SER A 107 1.62 -3.06 2.75
N VAL A 108 1.15 -2.26 1.79
CA VAL A 108 -0.23 -2.33 1.32
C VAL A 108 -0.52 -3.72 0.78
N LEU A 109 0.33 -4.23 -0.13
CA LEU A 109 0.18 -5.58 -0.70
C LEU A 109 0.15 -6.67 0.38
N GLN A 110 1.08 -6.63 1.35
CA GLN A 110 1.13 -7.62 2.43
C GLN A 110 -0.13 -7.59 3.29
N ILE A 111 -0.58 -6.41 3.72
CA ILE A 111 -1.75 -6.27 4.59
C ILE A 111 -3.02 -6.68 3.85
N ILE A 112 -3.17 -6.33 2.57
CA ILE A 112 -4.32 -6.79 1.79
C ILE A 112 -4.32 -8.32 1.71
N ASN A 113 -3.17 -8.94 1.41
CA ASN A 113 -3.04 -10.39 1.32
C ASN A 113 -3.39 -11.10 2.63
N ASP A 114 -2.88 -10.59 3.75
CA ASP A 114 -2.97 -11.26 5.06
C ASP A 114 -4.31 -11.00 5.74
N GLU A 115 -4.85 -9.78 5.61
CA GLU A 115 -6.02 -9.35 6.37
C GLU A 115 -7.31 -9.33 5.56
N PHE A 116 -7.28 -9.09 4.24
CA PHE A 116 -8.50 -8.81 3.48
C PHE A 116 -8.85 -9.88 2.47
N THR A 117 -7.95 -10.14 1.52
CA THR A 117 -8.17 -11.11 0.45
C THR A 117 -6.83 -11.68 -0.01
N PRO A 118 -6.71 -13.01 -0.22
CA PRO A 118 -5.51 -13.57 -0.82
C PRO A 118 -5.28 -12.96 -2.21
N LEU A 119 -4.07 -12.50 -2.48
CA LEU A 119 -3.73 -11.85 -3.75
C LEU A 119 -3.52 -12.85 -4.88
N GLU A 120 -2.88 -14.00 -4.62
CA GLU A 120 -2.50 -15.00 -5.64
C GLU A 120 -3.64 -15.33 -6.63
N PRO A 121 -4.90 -15.59 -6.22
CA PRO A 121 -5.98 -15.90 -7.16
C PRO A 121 -6.44 -14.71 -8.02
N LEU A 122 -6.09 -13.48 -7.62
CA LEU A 122 -6.45 -12.24 -8.30
C LEU A 122 -5.41 -11.84 -9.36
N LEU A 123 -4.17 -12.33 -9.24
CA LEU A 123 -3.08 -12.01 -10.15
C LEU A 123 -3.27 -12.66 -11.52
N TYR A 124 -2.71 -12.04 -12.56
CA TYR A 124 -2.52 -12.72 -13.82
C TYR A 124 -1.28 -13.62 -13.74
N GLU A 125 -1.19 -14.64 -14.59
CA GLU A 125 -0.04 -15.56 -14.58
C GLU A 125 1.33 -14.85 -14.61
N PRO A 126 1.54 -13.81 -15.45
CA PRO A 126 2.82 -13.10 -15.50
C PRO A 126 3.16 -12.37 -14.19
N ASP A 127 2.16 -12.00 -13.39
CA ASP A 127 2.34 -11.17 -12.20
C ASP A 127 2.49 -12.01 -10.93
N ARG A 128 2.47 -13.35 -11.02
CA ARG A 128 2.51 -14.22 -9.83
C ARG A 128 3.81 -14.15 -9.07
N GLU A 129 4.90 -13.86 -9.76
CA GLU A 129 6.25 -13.74 -9.17
C GLU A 129 6.55 -12.29 -8.75
N ALA A 130 5.71 -11.31 -9.11
CA ALA A 130 5.93 -9.88 -8.86
C ALA A 130 6.25 -9.55 -7.39
N ILE A 131 5.56 -10.18 -6.43
CA ILE A 131 5.81 -9.93 -5.00
C ILE A 131 7.22 -10.40 -4.60
N GLN A 132 7.65 -11.55 -5.13
CA GLN A 132 8.99 -12.06 -4.89
C GLN A 132 10.03 -11.17 -5.57
N ASP A 133 9.80 -10.76 -6.81
CA ASP A 133 10.69 -9.87 -7.56
C ASP A 133 10.86 -8.52 -6.84
N ILE A 134 9.77 -7.94 -6.32
CA ILE A 134 9.82 -6.73 -5.48
C ILE A 134 10.67 -6.96 -4.22
N ASP A 135 10.49 -8.09 -3.52
CA ASP A 135 11.25 -8.42 -2.31
C ASP A 135 12.75 -8.60 -2.61
N GLU A 136 13.09 -9.23 -3.72
CA GLU A 136 14.47 -9.39 -4.20
C GLU A 136 15.09 -8.04 -4.55
N THR A 137 14.41 -7.21 -5.34
CA THR A 137 14.86 -5.85 -5.67
C THR A 137 15.07 -4.99 -4.43
N LEU A 138 14.12 -5.00 -3.48
CA LEU A 138 14.24 -4.25 -2.22
C LEU A 138 15.42 -4.70 -1.39
N HIS A 139 15.75 -6.00 -1.38
CA HIS A 139 16.93 -6.53 -0.72
C HIS A 139 18.22 -6.05 -1.41
N ASP A 140 18.26 -6.12 -2.74
CA ASP A 140 19.43 -5.75 -3.56
C ASP A 140 19.79 -4.27 -3.50
N VAL A 141 18.80 -3.39 -3.31
CA VAL A 141 19.02 -1.95 -3.23
C VAL A 141 19.12 -1.42 -1.79
N ALA A 142 18.79 -2.23 -0.78
CA ALA A 142 18.70 -1.81 0.63
C ALA A 142 19.99 -1.18 1.17
N ASP A 143 21.14 -1.75 0.83
CA ASP A 143 22.43 -1.29 1.37
C ASP A 143 22.81 0.09 0.83
N ASP A 144 22.34 0.46 -0.37
CA ASP A 144 22.65 1.73 -1.03
C ASP A 144 21.54 2.79 -0.86
N ALA A 145 20.34 2.36 -0.49
CA ALA A 145 19.17 3.20 -0.35
C ALA A 145 19.35 4.27 0.75
N PRO A 146 18.86 5.51 0.52
CA PRO A 146 18.63 6.46 1.60
C PRO A 146 17.74 5.80 2.66
N PRO A 147 18.17 5.73 3.93
CA PRO A 147 17.42 5.00 4.95
C PRO A 147 16.12 5.71 5.28
N VAL A 148 15.03 4.95 5.37
CA VAL A 148 13.86 5.39 6.13
C VAL A 148 14.26 5.42 7.60
N ARG A 149 14.12 6.56 8.28
CA ARG A 149 14.52 6.68 9.69
C ARG A 149 13.53 5.93 10.57
N GLU A 150 14.01 5.38 11.69
CA GLU A 150 13.14 4.63 12.61
C GLU A 150 11.94 5.46 13.11
N HIS A 151 12.09 6.78 13.25
CA HIS A 151 10.99 7.67 13.66
C HIS A 151 9.99 7.99 12.54
N GLU A 152 10.33 7.69 11.29
CA GLU A 152 9.47 7.85 10.11
C GLU A 152 8.70 6.56 9.80
N ILE A 153 9.19 5.40 10.28
CA ILE A 153 8.48 4.12 10.15
C ILE A 153 7.18 4.18 10.97
N PRO A 154 6.00 3.96 10.36
CA PRO A 154 4.75 4.01 11.10
C PRO A 154 4.71 2.94 12.20
N SER A 155 4.39 3.35 13.43
CA SER A 155 4.44 2.47 14.62
C SER A 155 3.48 1.28 14.59
N TRP A 156 2.46 1.32 13.73
CA TRP A 156 1.46 0.27 13.55
C TRP A 156 1.87 -0.77 12.48
N ILE A 157 2.93 -0.53 11.72
CA ILE A 157 3.41 -1.46 10.71
C ILE A 157 3.97 -2.72 11.40
N PRO A 158 3.57 -3.92 10.97
CA PRO A 158 4.08 -5.16 11.54
C PRO A 158 5.61 -5.29 11.46
N ALA A 159 6.22 -5.87 12.48
CA ALA A 159 7.67 -6.13 12.48
C ALA A 159 8.11 -7.11 11.37
N SER A 160 7.18 -7.92 10.83
CA SER A 160 7.42 -8.79 9.66
C SER A 160 7.67 -8.02 8.37
N HIS A 161 7.30 -6.73 8.30
CA HIS A 161 7.58 -5.86 7.16
C HIS A 161 9.05 -5.39 7.23
N TRP A 162 9.95 -6.34 7.01
CA TRP A 162 11.40 -6.20 7.22
C TRP A 162 12.02 -5.09 6.37
N TRP A 163 11.45 -4.81 5.19
CA TRP A 163 11.96 -3.85 4.21
C TRP A 163 12.10 -2.44 4.78
N TRP A 164 11.22 -2.01 5.68
CA TRP A 164 11.33 -0.70 6.36
C TRP A 164 12.65 -0.52 7.13
N ARG A 165 13.25 -1.64 7.59
CA ARG A 165 14.45 -1.67 8.41
C ARG A 165 15.62 -2.32 7.68
N ALA A 166 15.50 -2.58 6.38
CA ALA A 166 16.57 -3.18 5.61
C ALA A 166 17.74 -2.21 5.42
N PRO A 167 17.55 -0.93 5.06
CA PRO A 167 18.66 0.03 4.99
C PRO A 167 19.30 0.27 6.36
N LYS A 168 20.59 -0.09 6.48
CA LYS A 168 21.31 -0.04 7.76
C LYS A 168 22.03 1.27 8.06
N GLN A 169 22.16 2.16 7.07
CA GLN A 169 22.92 3.42 7.17
C GLN A 169 22.21 4.51 7.99
N GLN A 170 21.66 4.17 9.17
CA GLN A 170 20.85 5.07 10.01
C GLN A 170 21.63 6.28 10.56
N ASP A 171 22.95 6.31 10.42
CA ASP A 171 23.86 7.41 10.76
C ASP A 171 24.16 8.37 9.60
N MET A 172 23.66 8.09 8.38
CA MET A 172 23.73 9.00 7.23
C MET A 172 23.27 10.41 7.63
N SER A 173 23.97 11.45 7.20
CA SER A 173 23.58 12.82 7.52
C SER A 173 22.27 13.22 6.81
N GLU A 174 21.48 14.12 7.39
CA GLU A 174 20.25 14.61 6.75
C GLU A 174 20.53 15.30 5.39
N GLU A 175 21.65 16.00 5.28
CA GLU A 175 22.05 16.66 4.03
C GLU A 175 22.38 15.65 2.94
N GLU A 176 23.17 14.62 3.25
CA GLU A 176 23.46 13.53 2.31
C GLU A 176 22.20 12.77 1.91
N ARG A 177 21.35 12.44 2.88
CA ARG A 177 20.07 11.76 2.64
C ARG A 177 19.20 12.57 1.68
N ARG A 178 19.09 13.88 1.92
CA ARG A 178 18.34 14.82 1.06
C ARG A 178 18.93 14.89 -0.35
N GLN A 179 20.25 15.00 -0.50
CA GLN A 179 20.89 15.03 -1.82
C GLN A 179 20.62 13.77 -2.64
N ARG A 180 20.60 12.59 -2.01
CA ARG A 180 20.28 11.32 -2.70
C ARG A 180 18.80 11.24 -3.10
N LEU A 181 17.90 11.73 -2.26
CA LEU A 181 16.47 11.80 -2.56
C LEU A 181 16.14 12.83 -3.66
N GLU A 182 16.90 13.92 -3.74
CA GLU A 182 16.72 14.99 -4.74
C GLU A 182 17.52 14.75 -6.04
N TYR A 183 18.29 13.65 -6.13
CA TYR A 183 19.29 13.42 -7.18
C TYR A 183 18.72 13.50 -8.61
N ASP A 184 17.50 13.01 -8.84
CA ASP A 184 16.83 13.06 -10.15
C ASP A 184 16.38 14.47 -10.59
N TRP A 185 16.34 15.45 -9.68
CA TRP A 185 15.93 16.83 -10.02
C TRP A 185 17.05 17.62 -10.72
N TYR A 186 18.31 17.24 -10.51
CA TYR A 186 19.47 18.01 -10.98
C TYR A 186 20.01 17.56 -12.35
N ASP A 187 19.82 16.30 -12.76
CA ASP A 187 20.31 15.80 -14.06
C ASP A 187 19.38 16.13 -15.27
N TRP A 188 18.17 16.65 -15.05
CA TRP A 188 17.23 17.06 -16.11
C TRP A 188 17.31 18.54 -16.52
N HIS A 189 18.14 19.34 -15.85
CA HIS A 189 18.21 20.80 -16.03
C HIS A 189 19.56 21.34 -16.52
N ASP A 190 20.48 20.48 -16.96
CA ASP A 190 21.73 20.88 -17.66
C ASP A 190 21.69 20.57 -19.18
#